data_AF-A0A2S4XW87-F1
#
_entry.id   AF-A0A2S4XW87-F1
#
_cell.length_a   1.000
_cell.length_b   1.000
_cell.length_c   1.000
_cell.angle_alpha   90.00
_cell.angle_beta   90.00
_cell.angle_gamma   90.00
#
_symmetry.space_group_name_H-M   'P 1'
#
loop_
_entity.id
_entity.type
_entity.pdbx_description
1 polymer ?
#
loop_
_entity_poly.entity_id
_entity_poly.type
_entity_poly.pdbx_seq_one_letter_code
_entity_poly.pdbx_strand_id
1 'polypeptide(L)'
;MNDQIGWRGNAEKGESHLTLTVADDALVQAAWKQAEAARPAFDAMMREIRDRTNGQGSQLPGDRLSEGVAEVDYSLKTLESLRGKVARELRKDLEATTSEILADMKDLNRYTLLFEAESYTHGVQESFNELRARGFDEIKVQNTWTDPVYKGINSAWEHRETGQRIELQLHTPDSFDVKMANHKLFELARSGALVEEFGREKAGPYIDAANQLMNERYQTCREVNGEKLPIVEPANHEQLAKPFARVELQGIAEEKHFAAVRERAGEPAPAVVPNQSTQQNMSVAQLAELKGGVKNTQTQSAASTQSGTQAAGQAVNPIAGAARQRSVRGNAQSTGNTAAQGPAAQQNAVRPRQLPQQNNNPGRGRGQ
;
A
#
# COMPACT_ATOMS: atom_id res chain seq x y z
N MET A 1 36.48 -1.22 19.91
CA MET A 1 36.38 -2.64 19.52
C MET A 1 36.41 -2.67 18.00
N ASN A 2 37.13 -3.59 17.37
CA ASN A 2 37.03 -3.74 15.91
C ASN A 2 35.67 -4.37 15.64
N ASP A 3 34.70 -3.56 15.17
CA ASP A 3 33.39 -4.07 14.82
C ASP A 3 33.51 -4.93 13.56
N GLN A 4 33.65 -6.23 13.79
CA GLN A 4 33.72 -7.20 12.73
C GLN A 4 32.43 -7.13 11.90
N ILE A 5 32.59 -7.22 10.57
CA ILE A 5 31.47 -7.22 9.64
C ILE A 5 30.74 -8.55 9.74
N GLY A 6 29.47 -8.52 10.15
CA GLY A 6 28.58 -9.69 10.24
C GLY A 6 27.81 -9.94 8.95
N TRP A 7 27.52 -8.88 8.20
CA TRP A 7 26.87 -8.97 6.89
C TRP A 7 27.32 -7.84 5.97
N ARG A 8 27.33 -8.12 4.66
CA ARG A 8 27.59 -7.17 3.59
C ARG A 8 26.56 -7.37 2.46
N GLY A 9 26.04 -6.25 1.95
CA GLY A 9 25.04 -6.25 0.88
C GLY A 9 25.56 -6.79 -0.45
N ASN A 10 24.62 -7.13 -1.32
CA ASN A 10 24.89 -7.75 -2.60
C ASN A 10 25.53 -6.75 -3.59
N ALA A 11 26.73 -7.08 -4.08
CA ALA A 11 27.45 -6.26 -5.06
C ALA A 11 26.72 -6.10 -6.40
N GLU A 12 25.99 -7.12 -6.86
CA GLU A 12 25.21 -7.07 -8.11
C GLU A 12 24.04 -6.07 -8.03
N LYS A 13 23.59 -5.77 -6.81
CA LYS A 13 22.55 -4.75 -6.56
C LYS A 13 23.12 -3.36 -6.29
N GLY A 14 24.44 -3.19 -6.37
CA GLY A 14 25.11 -1.95 -5.96
C GLY A 14 25.18 -1.76 -4.44
N GLU A 15 24.82 -2.78 -3.65
CA GLU A 15 24.66 -2.68 -2.19
C GLU A 15 25.92 -3.08 -1.43
N SER A 16 27.06 -3.28 -2.10
CA SER A 16 28.31 -3.70 -1.47
C SER A 16 28.82 -2.72 -0.39
N HIS A 17 28.39 -1.46 -0.46
CA HIS A 17 28.66 -0.44 0.54
C HIS A 17 27.82 -0.63 1.81
N LEU A 18 26.72 -1.38 1.79
CA LEU A 18 25.90 -1.66 2.97
C LEU A 18 26.55 -2.77 3.80
N THR A 19 26.69 -2.52 5.10
CA THR A 19 27.27 -3.48 6.05
C THR A 19 26.56 -3.42 7.38
N LEU A 20 26.53 -4.54 8.09
CA LEU A 20 26.14 -4.62 9.49
C LEU A 20 27.29 -5.21 10.30
N THR A 21 27.45 -4.75 11.55
CA THR A 21 28.37 -5.40 12.50
C THR A 21 27.85 -6.79 12.86
N VAL A 22 28.69 -7.66 13.42
CA VAL A 22 28.24 -8.97 13.95
C VAL A 22 27.13 -8.81 14.99
N ALA A 23 27.20 -7.79 15.84
CA ALA A 23 26.20 -7.53 16.87
C ALA A 23 24.86 -7.09 16.25
N ASP A 24 24.90 -6.16 15.29
CA ASP A 24 23.69 -5.70 14.60
C ASP A 24 23.04 -6.82 13.79
N ASP A 25 23.83 -7.60 13.06
CA ASP A 25 23.29 -8.72 12.27
C ASP A 25 22.63 -9.78 13.16
N ALA A 26 23.16 -10.02 14.36
CA ALA A 26 22.54 -10.93 15.32
C ALA A 26 21.15 -10.42 15.78
N LEU A 27 21.00 -9.11 16.03
CA LEU A 27 19.71 -8.50 16.36
C LEU A 27 18.72 -8.63 15.21
N VAL A 28 19.17 -8.37 13.97
CA VAL A 28 18.36 -8.51 12.76
C VAL A 28 17.87 -9.94 12.58
N GLN A 29 18.75 -10.94 12.72
CA GLN A 29 18.38 -12.34 12.65
C GLN A 29 17.38 -12.74 13.74
N ALA A 30 17.55 -12.24 14.96
CA ALA A 30 16.65 -12.52 16.08
C ALA A 30 15.23 -11.97 15.81
N ALA A 31 15.13 -10.71 15.38
CA ALA A 31 13.85 -10.10 15.02
C ALA A 31 13.16 -10.83 13.85
N TRP A 32 13.94 -11.24 12.84
CA TRP A 32 13.42 -12.00 11.71
C TRP A 32 12.84 -13.35 12.14
N LYS A 33 13.54 -14.10 13.00
CA LYS A 33 13.06 -15.39 13.54
C LYS A 33 11.79 -15.22 14.36
N GLN A 34 11.65 -14.13 15.11
CA GLN A 34 10.40 -13.84 15.83
C GLN A 34 9.23 -13.59 14.86
N ALA A 35 9.47 -12.83 13.79
CA ALA A 35 8.46 -12.61 12.76
C ALA A 35 8.10 -13.89 11.99
N GLU A 36 9.09 -14.73 11.69
CA GLU A 36 8.91 -16.05 11.08
C GLU A 36 8.05 -16.97 11.97
N ALA A 37 8.32 -17.02 13.27
CA ALA A 37 7.54 -17.82 14.21
C ALA A 37 6.07 -17.35 14.32
N ALA A 38 5.81 -16.05 14.14
CA ALA A 38 4.46 -15.49 14.15
C ALA A 38 3.70 -15.66 12.81
N ARG A 39 4.44 -15.82 11.70
CA ARG A 39 3.90 -15.85 10.34
C ARG A 39 2.72 -16.82 10.15
N PRO A 40 2.73 -18.08 10.64
CA PRO A 40 1.61 -18.99 10.41
C PRO A 40 0.27 -18.48 10.97
N ALA A 41 0.30 -17.80 12.12
CA ALA A 41 -0.90 -17.23 12.73
C ALA A 41 -1.43 -16.05 11.91
N PHE A 42 -0.55 -15.20 11.38
CA PHE A 42 -0.95 -14.09 10.53
C PHE A 42 -1.42 -14.53 9.14
N ASP A 43 -0.79 -15.55 8.55
CA ASP A 43 -1.23 -16.14 7.28
C ASP A 43 -2.64 -16.72 7.45
N ALA A 44 -2.92 -17.45 8.53
CA ALA A 44 -4.27 -17.95 8.83
C ALA A 44 -5.28 -16.81 9.05
N MET A 45 -4.93 -15.80 9.85
CA MET A 45 -5.79 -14.64 10.09
C MET A 45 -6.14 -13.90 8.79
N MET A 46 -5.18 -13.70 7.90
CA MET A 46 -5.41 -12.98 6.64
C MET A 46 -6.29 -13.77 5.67
N ARG A 47 -6.18 -15.10 5.67
CA ARG A 47 -7.12 -15.97 4.97
C ARG A 47 -8.54 -15.82 5.49
N GLU A 48 -8.72 -15.79 6.81
CA GLU A 48 -10.04 -15.60 7.41
C GLU A 48 -10.64 -14.22 7.07
N ILE A 49 -9.83 -13.16 7.06
CA ILE A 49 -10.27 -11.81 6.64
C ILE A 49 -10.69 -11.83 5.17
N ARG A 50 -9.89 -12.44 4.29
CA ARG A 50 -10.21 -12.63 2.87
C ARG A 50 -11.49 -13.43 2.67
N ASP A 51 -11.71 -14.50 3.44
CA ASP A 51 -12.92 -15.33 3.34
C ASP A 51 -14.18 -14.57 3.79
N ARG A 52 -14.09 -13.76 4.86
CA ARG A 52 -15.21 -12.93 5.34
C ARG A 52 -15.55 -11.81 4.36
N THR A 53 -14.53 -11.22 3.77
CA THR A 53 -14.69 -10.16 2.77
C THR A 53 -14.85 -10.70 1.34
N ASN A 54 -15.00 -12.03 1.17
CA ASN A 54 -15.17 -12.65 -0.14
C ASN A 54 -16.48 -12.22 -0.84
N GLY A 55 -17.49 -11.81 -0.08
CA GLY A 55 -18.69 -11.17 -0.64
C GLY A 55 -18.38 -9.89 -1.44
N GLN A 56 -17.21 -9.28 -1.21
CA GLN A 56 -16.67 -8.14 -1.95
C GLN A 56 -15.67 -8.54 -3.05
N GLY A 57 -15.51 -9.84 -3.32
CA GLY A 57 -14.53 -10.36 -4.27
C GLY A 57 -13.09 -10.30 -3.77
N SER A 58 -12.88 -10.37 -2.43
CA SER A 58 -11.54 -10.27 -1.85
C SER A 58 -10.61 -11.38 -2.35
N GLN A 59 -9.39 -11.01 -2.73
CA GLN A 59 -8.33 -11.95 -3.06
C GLN A 59 -7.10 -11.69 -2.21
N LEU A 60 -6.36 -12.75 -1.89
CA LEU A 60 -5.08 -12.70 -1.17
C LEU A 60 -4.00 -13.24 -2.10
N PRO A 61 -3.31 -12.37 -2.88
CA PRO A 61 -2.24 -12.79 -3.78
C PRO A 61 -1.16 -13.57 -3.03
N GLY A 62 -0.68 -14.65 -3.65
CA GLY A 62 0.33 -15.54 -3.05
C GLY A 62 -0.25 -16.61 -2.12
N ASP A 63 -1.57 -16.63 -1.86
CA ASP A 63 -2.17 -17.75 -1.15
C ASP A 63 -2.29 -18.99 -2.04
N ARG A 64 -1.48 -20.00 -1.75
CA ARG A 64 -1.42 -21.27 -2.48
C ARG A 64 -1.82 -22.45 -1.60
N LEU A 65 -2.70 -22.21 -0.61
CA LEU A 65 -3.16 -23.25 0.31
C LEU A 65 -3.82 -24.43 -0.43
N SER A 66 -4.53 -24.18 -1.53
CA SER A 66 -5.11 -25.24 -2.38
C SER A 66 -4.06 -26.13 -3.05
N GLU A 67 -2.82 -25.67 -3.15
CA GLU A 67 -1.68 -26.42 -3.69
C GLU A 67 -0.85 -27.08 -2.57
N GLY A 68 -1.31 -27.01 -1.31
CA GLY A 68 -0.61 -27.57 -0.16
C GLY A 68 0.50 -26.68 0.41
N VAL A 69 0.62 -25.43 -0.04
CA VAL A 69 1.58 -24.46 0.51
C VAL A 69 0.91 -23.73 1.68
N ALA A 70 1.37 -23.97 2.91
CA ALA A 70 0.77 -23.40 4.11
C ALA A 70 1.01 -21.90 4.21
N GLU A 71 2.15 -21.44 3.70
CA GLU A 71 2.55 -20.06 3.76
C GLU A 71 1.99 -19.22 2.62
N VAL A 72 1.71 -17.94 2.88
CA VAL A 72 1.35 -16.98 1.83
C VAL A 72 2.64 -16.43 1.21
N ASP A 73 2.78 -16.53 -0.11
CA ASP A 73 3.99 -16.07 -0.80
C ASP A 73 4.28 -14.59 -0.50
N TYR A 74 5.56 -14.27 -0.27
CA TYR A 74 6.06 -12.93 0.09
C TYR A 74 5.52 -12.32 1.40
N SER A 75 4.72 -13.06 2.18
CA SER A 75 4.12 -12.55 3.42
C SER A 75 5.13 -12.25 4.52
N LEU A 76 6.31 -12.87 4.47
CA LEU A 76 7.45 -12.53 5.31
C LEU A 76 8.54 -11.87 4.45
N LYS A 77 9.01 -10.70 4.89
CA LYS A 77 10.18 -10.05 4.29
C LYS A 77 11.38 -10.99 4.38
N THR A 78 12.18 -11.13 3.33
CA THR A 78 13.39 -11.96 3.39
C THR A 78 14.42 -11.38 4.34
N LEU A 79 15.21 -12.24 5.00
CA LEU A 79 16.28 -11.81 5.91
C LEU A 79 17.27 -10.85 5.22
N GLU A 80 17.61 -11.13 3.96
CA GLU A 80 18.48 -10.27 3.15
C GLU A 80 17.89 -8.87 2.94
N SER A 81 16.59 -8.78 2.65
CA SER A 81 15.91 -7.48 2.49
C SER A 81 15.84 -6.71 3.81
N LEU A 82 15.65 -7.41 4.93
CA LEU A 82 15.65 -6.80 6.26
C LEU A 82 17.03 -6.24 6.61
N ARG A 83 18.11 -6.99 6.37
CA ARG A 83 19.49 -6.55 6.57
C ARG A 83 19.80 -5.30 5.76
N GLY A 84 19.48 -5.32 4.46
CA GLY A 84 19.64 -4.16 3.60
C GLY A 84 18.87 -2.94 4.11
N LYS A 85 17.62 -3.13 4.57
CA LYS A 85 16.82 -2.04 5.15
C LYS A 85 17.46 -1.44 6.39
N VAL A 86 17.84 -2.28 7.36
CA VAL A 86 18.50 -1.82 8.60
C VAL A 86 19.81 -1.11 8.30
N ALA A 87 20.65 -1.65 7.42
CA ALA A 87 21.91 -1.02 7.04
C ALA A 87 21.72 0.35 6.36
N ARG A 88 20.66 0.52 5.55
CA ARG A 88 20.32 1.82 4.96
C ARG A 88 19.84 2.82 6.01
N GLU A 89 18.99 2.41 6.94
CA GLU A 89 18.49 3.30 8.01
C GLU A 89 19.62 3.76 8.94
N LEU A 90 20.52 2.85 9.37
CA LEU A 90 21.71 3.21 10.17
C LEU A 90 22.66 4.20 9.46
N ARG A 91 22.67 4.20 8.12
CA ARG A 91 23.46 5.16 7.33
C ARG A 91 22.77 6.52 7.19
N LYS A 92 21.45 6.57 7.24
CA LYS A 92 20.67 7.80 7.15
C LYS A 92 20.71 8.58 8.46
N ASP A 93 20.68 7.86 9.57
CA ASP A 93 20.72 8.42 10.92
C ASP A 93 21.79 7.71 11.74
N LEU A 94 22.88 8.44 12.04
CA LEU A 94 24.02 7.92 12.78
C LEU A 94 23.74 7.79 14.29
N GLU A 95 22.65 8.37 14.79
CA GLU A 95 22.23 8.25 16.19
C GLU A 95 21.28 7.06 16.40
N ALA A 96 20.63 6.58 15.34
CA ALA A 96 19.72 5.46 15.41
C ALA A 96 20.45 4.14 15.73
N THR A 97 19.83 3.33 16.58
CA THR A 97 20.30 1.97 16.88
C THR A 97 19.53 0.91 16.08
N THR A 98 20.17 -0.25 15.87
CA THR A 98 19.52 -1.40 15.23
C THR A 98 18.22 -1.80 15.95
N SER A 99 18.20 -1.74 17.28
CA SER A 99 17.01 -2.05 18.08
C SER A 99 15.87 -1.06 17.84
N GLU A 100 16.14 0.24 17.75
CA GLU A 100 15.11 1.25 17.45
C GLU A 100 14.54 1.08 16.04
N ILE A 101 15.42 0.85 15.05
CA ILE A 101 15.00 0.60 13.66
C ILE A 101 14.13 -0.66 13.57
N LEU A 102 14.50 -1.74 14.25
CA LEU A 102 13.71 -2.97 14.30
C LEU A 102 12.40 -2.78 15.06
N ALA A 103 12.41 -2.01 16.15
CA ALA A 103 11.22 -1.68 16.91
C ALA A 103 10.25 -0.78 16.14
N ASP A 104 10.70 0.01 15.17
CA ASP A 104 9.83 0.76 14.26
C ASP A 104 9.36 -0.07 13.04
N MET A 105 9.96 -1.24 12.79
CA MET A 105 9.68 -2.04 11.60
C MET A 105 8.22 -2.52 11.57
N LYS A 106 7.47 -2.08 10.56
CA LYS A 106 6.02 -2.35 10.44
C LYS A 106 5.69 -3.47 9.45
N ASP A 107 6.64 -3.84 8.60
CA ASP A 107 6.42 -4.61 7.38
C ASP A 107 7.24 -5.93 7.33
N LEU A 108 7.58 -6.50 8.50
CA LEU A 108 8.20 -7.84 8.55
C LEU A 108 7.23 -8.90 8.04
N ASN A 109 6.04 -8.97 8.64
CA ASN A 109 4.88 -9.67 8.09
C ASN A 109 4.02 -8.66 7.33
N ARG A 110 3.74 -8.92 6.06
CA ARG A 110 3.08 -7.99 5.14
C ARG A 110 2.12 -8.72 4.22
N TYR A 111 0.94 -8.16 4.01
CA TYR A 111 -0.11 -8.79 3.22
C TYR A 111 -0.67 -7.83 2.20
N THR A 112 -1.27 -8.37 1.15
CA THR A 112 -2.03 -7.60 0.18
C THR A 112 -3.42 -8.20 0.05
N LEU A 113 -4.45 -7.38 0.13
CA LEU A 113 -5.80 -7.76 -0.26
C LEU A 113 -6.21 -6.99 -1.52
N LEU A 114 -6.81 -7.72 -2.46
CA LEU A 114 -7.38 -7.14 -3.67
C LEU A 114 -8.90 -7.11 -3.58
N PHE A 115 -9.49 -6.03 -4.08
CA PHE A 115 -10.94 -5.89 -4.21
C PHE A 115 -11.27 -5.33 -5.59
N GLU A 116 -12.40 -5.74 -6.17
CA GLU A 116 -12.89 -5.13 -7.39
C GLU A 116 -13.19 -3.63 -7.18
N ALA A 117 -13.09 -2.85 -8.26
CA ALA A 117 -13.21 -1.38 -8.19
C ALA A 117 -14.53 -0.92 -7.53
N GLU A 118 -15.62 -1.62 -7.82
CA GLU A 118 -16.96 -1.33 -7.35
C GLU A 118 -17.16 -1.65 -5.85
N SER A 119 -16.42 -2.62 -5.31
CA SER A 119 -16.51 -3.07 -3.92
C SER A 119 -15.34 -2.60 -3.05
N TYR A 120 -14.32 -1.97 -3.63
CA TYR A 120 -13.06 -1.60 -2.98
C TYR A 120 -13.25 -0.86 -1.66
N THR A 121 -14.07 0.20 -1.66
CA THR A 121 -14.31 1.04 -0.46
C THR A 121 -14.92 0.20 0.68
N HIS A 122 -15.87 -0.67 0.35
CA HIS A 122 -16.53 -1.52 1.32
C HIS A 122 -15.58 -2.59 1.86
N GLY A 123 -14.85 -3.28 0.97
CA GLY A 123 -13.89 -4.31 1.35
C GLY A 123 -12.76 -3.78 2.25
N VAL A 124 -12.28 -2.56 2.01
CA VAL A 124 -11.31 -1.89 2.88
C VAL A 124 -11.88 -1.68 4.29
N GLN A 125 -13.08 -1.10 4.40
CA GLN A 125 -13.70 -0.83 5.71
C GLN A 125 -13.95 -2.12 6.50
N GLU A 126 -14.43 -3.17 5.82
CA GLU A 126 -14.69 -4.46 6.44
C GLU A 126 -13.39 -5.13 6.91
N SER A 127 -12.31 -5.07 6.11
CA SER A 127 -10.98 -5.56 6.51
C SER A 127 -10.44 -4.85 7.75
N PHE A 128 -10.61 -3.53 7.81
CA PHE A 128 -10.18 -2.73 8.96
C PHE A 128 -10.98 -3.10 10.21
N ASN A 129 -12.30 -3.27 10.08
CA ASN A 129 -13.15 -3.70 11.19
C ASN A 129 -12.77 -5.09 11.71
N GLU A 130 -12.43 -6.03 10.82
CA GLU A 130 -11.97 -7.35 11.22
C GLU A 130 -10.63 -7.30 11.98
N LEU A 131 -9.68 -6.47 11.57
CA LEU A 131 -8.43 -6.27 12.31
C LEU A 131 -8.66 -5.65 13.70
N ARG A 132 -9.48 -4.60 13.79
CA ARG A 132 -9.87 -3.99 15.08
C ARG A 132 -10.55 -4.98 16.01
N ALA A 133 -11.46 -5.80 15.49
CA ALA A 133 -12.16 -6.83 16.24
C ALA A 133 -11.22 -7.90 16.80
N ARG A 134 -10.06 -8.10 16.16
CA ARG A 134 -8.98 -9.01 16.56
C ARG A 134 -7.93 -8.36 17.46
N GLY A 135 -8.17 -7.15 17.95
CA GLY A 135 -7.29 -6.47 18.90
C GLY A 135 -6.11 -5.72 18.28
N PHE A 136 -6.14 -5.48 16.97
CA PHE A 136 -5.17 -4.61 16.30
C PHE A 136 -5.62 -3.16 16.30
N ASP A 137 -4.68 -2.26 16.55
CA ASP A 137 -4.82 -0.82 16.35
C ASP A 137 -4.10 -0.38 15.08
N GLU A 138 -4.72 0.54 14.34
CA GLU A 138 -4.04 1.27 13.29
C GLU A 138 -2.92 2.11 13.87
N ILE A 139 -1.69 1.73 13.58
CA ILE A 139 -0.52 2.59 13.83
C ILE A 139 -0.14 3.39 12.59
N LYS A 140 -0.67 3.01 11.41
CA LYS A 140 -0.47 3.71 10.14
C LYS A 140 -1.59 3.45 9.16
N VAL A 141 -2.08 4.50 8.52
CA VAL A 141 -2.91 4.39 7.31
C VAL A 141 -2.55 5.51 6.35
N GLN A 142 -2.32 5.18 5.08
CA GLN A 142 -2.07 6.12 4.02
C GLN A 142 -2.95 5.78 2.82
N ASN A 143 -3.79 6.75 2.42
CA ASN A 143 -4.57 6.68 1.20
C ASN A 143 -3.80 7.35 0.07
N THR A 144 -3.46 6.59 -0.97
CA THR A 144 -2.65 7.08 -2.09
C THR A 144 -3.43 7.07 -3.41
N TRP A 145 -4.77 6.97 -3.39
CA TRP A 145 -5.54 7.00 -4.63
C TRP A 145 -5.37 8.30 -5.44
N THR A 146 -4.98 9.39 -4.78
CA THR A 146 -4.62 10.67 -5.43
C THR A 146 -3.12 10.81 -5.73
N ASP A 147 -2.27 9.91 -5.24
CA ASP A 147 -0.81 9.90 -5.49
C ASP A 147 -0.53 9.46 -6.94
N PRO A 148 0.39 10.11 -7.66
CA PRO A 148 0.64 9.77 -9.06
C PRO A 148 1.45 8.48 -9.26
N VAL A 149 2.26 8.06 -8.30
CA VAL A 149 3.23 6.96 -8.45
C VAL A 149 2.88 5.71 -7.64
N TYR A 150 1.77 5.70 -6.91
CA TYR A 150 1.28 4.52 -6.20
C TYR A 150 -0.23 4.62 -5.91
N LYS A 151 -1.04 3.67 -6.39
CA LYS A 151 -2.50 3.68 -6.20
C LYS A 151 -2.97 2.56 -5.27
N GLY A 152 -3.43 2.90 -4.06
CA GLY A 152 -3.96 1.93 -3.09
C GLY A 152 -4.07 2.53 -1.69
N ILE A 153 -4.24 1.65 -0.70
CA ILE A 153 -4.10 2.00 0.71
C ILE A 153 -2.97 1.17 1.29
N ASN A 154 -2.01 1.83 1.92
CA ASN A 154 -1.00 1.15 2.75
C ASN A 154 -1.32 1.41 4.21
N SER A 155 -1.44 0.35 5.00
CA SER A 155 -1.71 0.42 6.43
C SER A 155 -0.77 -0.46 7.22
N ALA A 156 -0.47 -0.06 8.45
CA ALA A 156 0.18 -0.92 9.42
C ALA A 156 -0.56 -0.95 10.73
N TRP A 157 -0.50 -2.10 11.37
CA TRP A 157 -1.33 -2.48 12.49
C TRP A 157 -0.46 -3.08 13.59
N GLU A 158 -0.78 -2.78 14.85
CA GLU A 158 -0.12 -3.34 16.02
C GLU A 158 -1.14 -4.04 16.91
N HIS A 159 -0.86 -5.28 17.30
CA HIS A 159 -1.70 -6.00 18.23
C HIS A 159 -1.48 -5.48 19.66
N ARG A 160 -2.55 -5.00 20.30
CA ARG A 160 -2.51 -4.29 21.60
C ARG A 160 -1.81 -5.04 22.72
N GLU A 161 -1.92 -6.37 22.77
CA GLU A 161 -1.39 -7.16 23.87
C GLU A 161 0.03 -7.68 23.61
N THR A 162 0.37 -7.93 22.34
CA THR A 162 1.62 -8.60 21.97
C THR A 162 2.65 -7.64 21.39
N GLY A 163 2.22 -6.44 20.97
CA GLY A 163 3.05 -5.48 20.23
C GLY A 163 3.46 -5.96 18.84
N GLN A 164 2.93 -7.10 18.36
CA GLN A 164 3.28 -7.62 17.05
C GLN A 164 2.65 -6.77 15.95
N ARG A 165 3.43 -6.53 14.89
CA ARG A 165 3.04 -5.66 13.78
C ARG A 165 2.87 -6.41 12.48
N ILE A 166 1.91 -5.94 11.69
CA ILE A 166 1.70 -6.37 10.30
C ILE A 166 1.48 -5.14 9.41
N GLU A 167 1.92 -5.24 8.16
CA GLU A 167 1.50 -4.32 7.09
C GLU A 167 0.34 -4.97 6.32
N LEU A 168 -0.70 -4.20 6.01
CA LEU A 168 -1.76 -4.58 5.09
C LEU A 168 -1.88 -3.54 3.99
N GLN A 169 -1.62 -3.97 2.76
CA GLN A 169 -1.80 -3.20 1.53
C GLN A 169 -3.13 -3.58 0.88
N LEU A 170 -3.93 -2.59 0.45
CA LEU A 170 -5.23 -2.81 -0.18
C LEU A 170 -5.25 -2.18 -1.56
N HIS A 171 -5.48 -3.01 -2.57
CA HIS A 171 -5.41 -2.64 -3.99
C HIS A 171 -6.66 -3.10 -4.75
N THR A 172 -6.86 -2.56 -5.94
CA THR A 172 -7.59 -3.28 -7.01
C THR A 172 -6.64 -4.19 -7.78
N PRO A 173 -7.14 -5.22 -8.50
CA PRO A 173 -6.31 -6.03 -9.39
C PRO A 173 -5.44 -5.19 -10.32
N ASP A 174 -6.03 -4.24 -11.05
CA ASP A 174 -5.32 -3.35 -11.97
C ASP A 174 -4.19 -2.56 -11.28
N SER A 175 -4.46 -2.00 -10.08
CA SER A 175 -3.47 -1.22 -9.34
C SER A 175 -2.34 -2.08 -8.76
N PHE A 176 -2.63 -3.33 -8.41
CA PHE A 176 -1.65 -4.29 -7.94
C PHE A 176 -0.73 -4.74 -9.07
N ASP A 177 -1.28 -5.05 -10.24
CA ASP A 177 -0.49 -5.41 -11.42
C ASP A 177 0.47 -4.30 -11.82
N VAL A 178 -0.01 -3.05 -11.84
CA VAL A 178 0.85 -1.88 -12.08
C VAL A 178 1.91 -1.73 -10.98
N LYS A 179 1.56 -1.92 -9.70
CA LYS A 179 2.53 -1.91 -8.59
C LYS A 179 3.62 -2.97 -8.79
N MET A 180 3.26 -4.17 -9.23
CA MET A 180 4.22 -5.25 -9.47
C MET A 180 5.12 -4.94 -10.66
N ALA A 181 4.57 -4.40 -11.75
CA ALA A 181 5.35 -3.93 -12.90
C ALA A 181 6.29 -2.77 -12.53
N ASN A 182 5.88 -1.89 -11.61
CA ASN A 182 6.65 -0.73 -11.17
C ASN A 182 7.72 -1.04 -10.12
N HIS A 183 7.81 -2.27 -9.61
CA HIS A 183 8.69 -2.58 -8.47
C HIS A 183 10.14 -2.12 -8.68
N LYS A 184 10.73 -2.36 -9.85
CA LYS A 184 12.11 -1.95 -10.14
C LYS A 184 12.27 -0.43 -10.26
N LEU A 185 11.33 0.25 -10.91
CA LEU A 185 11.32 1.73 -11.01
C LEU A 185 11.22 2.37 -9.63
N PHE A 186 10.38 1.79 -8.76
CA PHE A 186 10.22 2.23 -7.38
C PHE A 186 11.54 2.06 -6.60
N GLU A 187 12.18 0.89 -6.67
CA GLU A 187 13.47 0.66 -6.01
C GLU A 187 14.55 1.64 -6.50
N LEU A 188 14.64 1.90 -7.81
CA LEU A 188 15.59 2.89 -8.35
C LEU A 188 15.34 4.30 -7.81
N ALA A 189 14.08 4.73 -7.77
CA ALA A 189 13.71 6.07 -7.31
C ALA A 189 13.88 6.26 -5.79
N ARG A 190 13.84 5.18 -4.99
CA ARG A 190 13.73 5.26 -3.52
C ARG A 190 14.90 4.67 -2.74
N SER A 191 15.72 3.82 -3.34
CA SER A 191 16.88 3.20 -2.67
C SER A 191 18.05 4.17 -2.44
N GLY A 192 18.09 5.28 -3.19
CA GLY A 192 19.25 6.17 -3.25
C GLY A 192 20.26 5.79 -4.33
N ALA A 193 20.06 4.68 -5.06
CA ALA A 193 20.96 4.23 -6.12
C ALA A 193 21.27 5.33 -7.16
N LEU A 194 20.24 6.07 -7.59
CA LEU A 194 20.43 7.18 -8.54
C LEU A 194 21.23 8.35 -7.94
N VAL A 195 21.11 8.59 -6.63
CA VAL A 195 21.89 9.61 -5.92
C VAL A 195 23.34 9.18 -5.77
N GLU A 196 23.58 7.91 -5.50
CA GLU A 196 24.93 7.33 -5.44
C GLU A 196 25.62 7.39 -6.80
N GLU A 197 24.90 7.06 -7.87
CA GLU A 197 25.45 7.03 -9.23
C GLU A 197 25.70 8.43 -9.80
N PHE A 198 24.70 9.33 -9.74
CA PHE A 198 24.76 10.63 -10.42
C PHE A 198 25.16 11.78 -9.50
N GLY A 199 25.16 11.56 -8.19
CA GLY A 199 25.31 12.59 -7.17
C GLY A 199 24.00 13.32 -6.88
N ARG A 200 23.87 13.82 -5.65
CA ARG A 200 22.64 14.46 -5.13
C ARG A 200 22.12 15.60 -5.99
N GLU A 201 23.00 16.39 -6.60
CA GLU A 201 22.64 17.55 -7.43
C GLU A 201 22.09 17.15 -8.81
N LYS A 202 22.49 15.99 -9.35
CA LYS A 202 22.17 15.59 -10.73
C LYS A 202 21.19 14.42 -10.82
N ALA A 203 20.91 13.74 -9.70
CA ALA A 203 20.00 12.60 -9.67
C ALA A 203 18.52 12.98 -9.90
N GLY A 204 18.14 14.25 -9.65
CA GLY A 204 16.75 14.72 -9.74
C GLY A 204 16.03 14.30 -11.03
N PRO A 205 16.53 14.67 -12.22
CA PRO A 205 15.88 14.30 -13.49
C PRO A 205 15.73 12.79 -13.75
N TYR A 206 16.60 11.95 -13.16
CA TYR A 206 16.48 10.49 -13.26
C TYR A 206 15.41 9.94 -12.31
N ILE A 207 15.31 10.50 -11.11
CA ILE A 207 14.23 10.20 -10.16
C ILE A 207 12.88 10.62 -10.76
N ASP A 208 12.83 11.80 -11.37
CA ASP A 208 11.63 12.31 -12.05
C ASP A 208 11.24 11.41 -13.23
N ALA A 209 12.20 10.96 -14.04
CA ALA A 209 11.94 10.01 -15.13
C ALA A 209 11.34 8.69 -14.61
N ALA A 210 11.90 8.13 -13.53
CA ALA A 210 11.36 6.92 -12.91
C ALA A 210 9.93 7.13 -12.39
N ASN A 211 9.67 8.26 -11.72
CA ASN A 211 8.35 8.60 -11.22
C ASN A 211 7.34 8.83 -12.35
N GLN A 212 7.74 9.47 -13.45
CA GLN A 212 6.88 9.69 -14.62
C GLN A 212 6.50 8.35 -15.29
N LEU A 213 7.45 7.44 -15.49
CA LEU A 213 7.18 6.09 -16.02
C LEU A 213 6.21 5.30 -15.14
N MET A 214 6.38 5.38 -13.82
CA MET A 214 5.45 4.75 -12.88
C MET A 214 4.05 5.35 -12.99
N ASN A 215 3.96 6.68 -13.02
CA ASN A 215 2.69 7.40 -13.13
C ASN A 215 1.96 7.11 -14.43
N GLU A 216 2.66 7.05 -15.57
CA GLU A 216 2.08 6.67 -16.86
C GLU A 216 1.37 5.31 -16.79
N ARG A 217 1.98 4.33 -16.11
CA ARG A 217 1.36 3.01 -15.95
C ARG A 217 0.13 3.05 -15.04
N TYR A 218 0.12 3.90 -14.01
CA TYR A 218 -1.05 4.07 -13.15
C TYR A 218 -2.22 4.78 -13.84
N GLN A 219 -2.00 5.47 -14.96
CA GLN A 219 -3.11 6.06 -15.75
C GLN A 219 -4.03 4.99 -16.38
N THR A 220 -3.60 3.72 -16.43
CA THR A 220 -4.44 2.63 -16.94
C THR A 220 -5.37 2.05 -15.89
N CYS A 221 -5.16 2.35 -14.60
CA CYS A 221 -5.98 1.86 -13.52
C CYS A 221 -7.37 2.49 -13.58
N ARG A 222 -8.40 1.66 -13.40
CA ARG A 222 -9.77 2.16 -13.21
C ARG A 222 -9.86 3.11 -12.02
N GLU A 223 -10.64 4.17 -12.19
CA GLU A 223 -11.01 5.04 -11.07
C GLU A 223 -11.81 4.23 -10.05
N VAL A 224 -11.50 4.45 -8.78
CA VAL A 224 -12.27 3.93 -7.66
C VAL A 224 -12.73 5.10 -6.81
N ASN A 225 -13.80 4.93 -6.06
CA ASN A 225 -14.23 5.92 -5.07
C ASN A 225 -13.34 5.94 -3.80
N GLY A 226 -12.07 5.55 -3.95
CA GLY A 226 -11.12 5.31 -2.88
C GLY A 226 -10.69 6.59 -2.17
N GLU A 227 -10.70 7.75 -2.85
CA GLU A 227 -10.41 9.04 -2.19
C GLU A 227 -11.50 9.44 -1.18
N LYS A 228 -12.71 8.87 -1.29
CA LYS A 228 -13.83 9.17 -0.40
C LYS A 228 -13.92 8.26 0.82
N LEU A 229 -12.95 7.37 1.02
CA LEU A 229 -12.86 6.58 2.24
C LEU A 229 -12.60 7.50 3.44
N PRO A 230 -13.47 7.50 4.47
CA PRO A 230 -13.25 8.27 5.69
C PRO A 230 -12.19 7.57 6.53
N ILE A 231 -10.93 7.67 6.10
CA ILE A 231 -9.79 7.22 6.89
C ILE A 231 -9.50 8.31 7.92
N VAL A 232 -9.75 8.01 9.19
CA VAL A 232 -9.28 8.84 10.28
C VAL A 232 -7.81 8.49 10.50
N GLU A 233 -6.91 9.39 10.13
CA GLU A 233 -5.50 9.25 10.45
C GLU A 233 -5.34 9.21 12.00
N PRO A 234 -4.66 8.20 12.58
CA PRO A 234 -4.42 8.15 14.01
C PRO A 234 -3.67 9.40 14.50
N ALA A 235 -4.05 9.94 15.67
CA ALA A 235 -3.30 11.04 16.27
C ALA A 235 -1.85 10.60 16.55
N ASN A 236 -0.88 11.39 16.09
CA ASN A 236 0.58 11.13 16.11
C ASN A 236 1.11 10.21 15.00
N HIS A 237 0.33 9.94 13.95
CA HIS A 237 0.83 9.19 12.80
C HIS A 237 1.88 9.98 12.00
N GLU A 238 3.04 9.37 11.75
CA GLU A 238 4.06 9.90 10.85
C GLU A 238 3.50 9.93 9.42
N GLN A 239 3.14 11.11 8.94
CA GLN A 239 2.89 11.31 7.51
C GLN A 239 4.17 10.95 6.77
N LEU A 240 4.16 9.84 6.02
CA LEU A 240 5.15 9.63 4.97
C LEU A 240 5.16 10.87 4.08
N ALA A 241 6.34 11.18 3.52
CA ALA A 241 6.54 12.29 2.59
C ALA A 241 5.31 12.47 1.68
N LYS A 242 4.82 13.71 1.59
CA LYS A 242 3.61 14.03 0.84
C LYS A 242 3.66 13.36 -0.54
N PRO A 243 2.53 12.82 -1.04
CA PRO A 243 2.43 12.39 -2.42
C PRO A 243 3.07 13.43 -3.32
N PHE A 244 3.91 12.99 -4.27
CA PHE A 244 4.43 13.93 -5.25
C PHE A 244 3.23 14.62 -5.87
N ALA A 245 3.17 15.95 -5.77
CA ALA A 245 2.10 16.64 -6.48
C ALA A 245 2.32 16.36 -7.98
N ARG A 246 1.23 16.26 -8.76
CA ARG A 246 1.33 16.17 -10.23
C ARG A 246 2.25 17.23 -10.84
N VAL A 247 2.40 18.37 -10.16
CA VAL A 247 3.28 19.49 -10.52
C VAL A 247 4.76 19.19 -10.22
N GLU A 248 5.07 18.44 -9.16
CA GLU A 248 6.45 18.05 -8.82
C GLU A 248 7.01 16.99 -9.77
N LEU A 249 6.15 16.20 -10.42
CA LEU A 249 6.55 15.30 -11.52
C LEU A 249 6.98 16.03 -12.80
N GLN A 250 6.83 17.36 -12.89
CA GLN A 250 7.17 18.15 -14.08
C GLN A 250 8.64 18.59 -14.14
N GLY A 251 9.54 17.98 -13.35
CA GLY A 251 10.97 18.11 -13.59
C GLY A 251 11.29 17.78 -15.06
N ILE A 252 12.17 18.56 -15.69
CA ILE A 252 12.47 18.43 -17.13
C ILE A 252 13.36 17.21 -17.34
N ALA A 253 12.80 16.02 -17.20
CA ALA A 253 13.43 14.79 -17.63
C ALA A 253 13.50 14.79 -19.17
N GLU A 254 14.71 14.76 -19.73
CA GLU A 254 14.95 14.51 -21.14
C GLU A 254 14.96 13.01 -21.46
N GLU A 255 14.79 12.62 -22.73
CA GLU A 255 14.78 11.21 -23.18
C GLU A 255 16.01 10.42 -22.70
N LYS A 256 17.17 11.06 -22.58
CA LYS A 256 18.38 10.41 -22.05
C LYS A 256 18.20 9.90 -20.62
N HIS A 257 17.41 10.58 -19.78
CA HIS A 257 17.12 10.15 -18.41
C HIS A 257 16.15 8.97 -18.43
N PHE A 258 15.12 9.01 -19.26
CA PHE A 258 14.18 7.90 -19.44
C PHE A 258 14.86 6.64 -19.96
N ALA A 259 15.69 6.77 -21.00
CA ALA A 259 16.46 5.65 -21.55
C ALA A 259 17.35 4.99 -20.47
N ALA A 260 18.06 5.80 -19.69
CA ALA A 260 18.90 5.33 -18.59
C ALA A 260 18.09 4.60 -17.50
N VAL A 261 16.93 5.13 -17.12
CA VAL A 261 16.06 4.50 -16.12
C VAL A 261 15.47 3.18 -16.63
N ARG A 262 14.98 3.13 -17.87
CA ARG A 262 14.43 1.90 -18.49
C ARG A 262 15.49 0.80 -18.54
N GLU A 263 16.71 1.14 -18.96
CA GLU A 263 17.84 0.21 -18.98
C GLU A 263 18.11 -0.38 -17.58
N ARG A 264 18.18 0.46 -16.54
CA ARG A 264 18.41 0.03 -15.14
C ARG A 264 17.25 -0.81 -14.59
N ALA A 265 16.03 -0.51 -15.00
CA ALA A 265 14.87 -1.32 -14.65
C ALA A 265 14.80 -2.64 -15.45
N GLY A 266 15.72 -2.87 -16.39
CA GLY A 266 15.69 -4.03 -17.28
C GLY A 266 14.45 -4.04 -18.16
N GLU A 267 13.95 -2.86 -18.51
CA GLU A 267 12.82 -2.67 -19.40
C GLU A 267 13.33 -2.55 -20.84
N PRO A 268 12.72 -3.26 -21.80
CA PRO A 268 13.12 -3.10 -23.20
C PRO A 268 12.87 -1.66 -23.65
N ALA A 269 13.76 -1.15 -24.51
CA ALA A 269 13.52 0.12 -25.18
C ALA A 269 12.13 0.06 -25.85
N PRO A 270 11.32 1.13 -25.78
CA PRO A 270 10.04 1.14 -26.47
C PRO A 270 10.28 0.81 -27.95
N ALA A 271 9.48 -0.11 -28.51
CA ALA A 271 9.44 -0.27 -29.95
C ALA A 271 9.21 1.13 -30.54
N VAL A 272 10.02 1.51 -31.54
CA VAL A 272 9.82 2.76 -32.27
C VAL A 272 8.50 2.65 -33.01
N VAL A 273 7.41 2.97 -32.31
CA VAL A 273 6.10 3.23 -32.90
C VAL A 273 6.06 4.75 -33.02
N PRO A 274 6.09 5.32 -34.24
CA PRO A 274 5.93 6.76 -34.40
C PRO A 274 4.50 7.11 -34.01
N ASN A 275 4.30 7.44 -32.73
CA ASN A 275 2.99 7.86 -32.24
C ASN A 275 2.90 9.37 -32.42
N GLN A 276 2.11 9.83 -33.40
CA GLN A 276 1.83 11.24 -33.69
C GLN A 276 0.99 11.95 -32.60
N SER A 277 0.94 11.42 -31.38
CA SER A 277 0.10 11.93 -30.27
C SER A 277 0.88 12.70 -29.20
N THR A 278 2.19 12.87 -29.32
CA THR A 278 3.00 13.70 -28.40
C THR A 278 3.06 15.19 -28.75
N GLN A 279 2.21 15.69 -29.66
CA GLN A 279 2.14 17.10 -30.05
C GLN A 279 0.84 17.82 -29.65
N GLN A 280 0.21 17.43 -28.55
CA GLN A 280 -0.82 18.28 -27.92
C GLN A 280 -0.62 18.37 -26.41
N ASN A 281 0.51 18.94 -26.00
CA ASN A 281 0.59 19.64 -24.72
C ASN A 281 0.89 21.10 -25.03
N MET A 282 -0.13 21.94 -24.81
CA MET A 282 -0.05 23.40 -24.90
C MET A 282 1.18 23.89 -24.11
N SER A 283 1.93 24.82 -24.69
CA SER A 283 3.12 25.36 -24.05
C SER A 283 2.75 26.19 -22.82
N VAL A 284 3.64 26.27 -21.84
CA VAL A 284 3.50 27.09 -20.62
C VAL A 284 3.21 28.57 -20.95
N ALA A 285 3.55 29.04 -22.15
CA ALA A 285 3.19 30.36 -22.66
C ALA A 285 1.69 30.51 -22.97
N GLN A 286 1.01 29.45 -23.41
CA GLN A 286 -0.43 29.47 -23.72
C GLN A 286 -1.32 29.43 -22.46
N LEU A 287 -0.80 28.95 -21.33
CA LEU A 287 -1.49 29.03 -20.03
C LEU A 287 -1.35 30.41 -19.36
N ALA A 288 -0.38 31.23 -19.77
CA ALA A 288 -0.20 32.59 -19.25
C ALA A 288 -1.17 33.61 -19.88
N GLU A 289 -1.65 33.35 -21.10
CA GLU A 289 -2.63 34.21 -21.79
C GLU A 289 -4.08 34.01 -21.31
N LEU A 290 -4.37 32.90 -20.61
CA LEU A 290 -5.69 32.61 -20.02
C LEU A 290 -5.90 33.15 -18.59
N LYS A 291 -4.89 33.84 -18.01
CA LYS A 291 -4.98 34.44 -16.67
C LYS A 291 -4.76 35.97 -16.63
N GLY A 292 -4.70 36.62 -17.79
CA GLY A 292 -4.54 38.07 -17.89
C GLY A 292 -5.65 38.72 -18.72
N GLY A 293 -6.83 38.92 -18.15
CA GLY A 293 -7.90 39.56 -18.90
C GLY A 293 -9.16 39.94 -18.12
N VAL A 294 -9.06 40.81 -17.11
CA VAL A 294 -10.18 41.73 -16.79
C VAL A 294 -9.63 43.09 -16.38
N LYS A 295 -9.59 44.04 -17.31
CA LYS A 295 -9.85 45.46 -17.03
C LYS A 295 -10.82 46.00 -18.07
N ASN A 296 -11.90 46.58 -17.53
CA ASN A 296 -12.95 47.35 -18.18
C ASN A 296 -12.49 48.23 -19.34
N THR A 297 -13.31 48.27 -20.41
CA THR A 297 -13.89 49.54 -20.88
C THR A 297 -15.18 49.30 -21.67
N GLN A 298 -16.15 50.17 -21.41
CA GLN A 298 -17.44 50.32 -22.09
C GLN A 298 -17.27 50.53 -23.60
N THR A 299 -18.23 50.04 -24.41
CA THR A 299 -19.14 50.91 -25.19
C THR A 299 -20.26 50.12 -25.88
N GLN A 300 -21.31 50.87 -26.19
CA GLN A 300 -22.69 50.50 -26.50
C GLN A 300 -22.94 49.95 -27.91
N SER A 301 -24.11 49.31 -28.04
CA SER A 301 -25.14 49.44 -29.10
C SER A 301 -25.62 48.05 -29.58
N ALA A 302 -26.85 47.81 -30.03
CA ALA A 302 -28.20 48.34 -29.82
C ALA A 302 -29.15 47.36 -30.55
N ALA A 303 -30.37 47.17 -30.02
CA ALA A 303 -31.57 46.59 -30.69
C ALA A 303 -31.47 45.11 -31.13
N SER A 304 -32.49 44.25 -31.07
CA SER A 304 -33.96 44.36 -31.05
C SER A 304 -34.53 43.03 -30.49
N THR A 305 -35.52 43.02 -29.59
CA THR A 305 -36.97 42.78 -29.85
C THR A 305 -37.22 41.52 -30.73
N GLN A 306 -38.04 40.52 -30.40
CA GLN A 306 -39.29 40.50 -29.63
C GLN A 306 -39.80 39.03 -29.47
N SER A 307 -40.44 38.75 -28.33
CA SER A 307 -41.64 37.91 -28.07
C SER A 307 -41.96 36.59 -28.81
N GLY A 308 -42.46 35.62 -28.02
CA GLY A 308 -43.49 34.65 -28.47
C GLY A 308 -43.47 33.31 -27.71
N THR A 309 -43.87 33.24 -26.43
CA THR A 309 -45.11 32.59 -25.91
C THR A 309 -45.56 31.24 -26.48
N GLN A 310 -45.77 30.30 -25.54
CA GLN A 310 -46.82 29.24 -25.47
C GLN A 310 -46.71 28.05 -26.43
N ALA A 311 -47.10 26.80 -26.13
CA ALA A 311 -47.61 26.13 -24.93
C ALA A 311 -47.65 24.60 -25.20
N ALA A 312 -47.73 23.82 -24.12
CA ALA A 312 -48.48 22.57 -23.94
C ALA A 312 -48.18 21.31 -24.80
N GLY A 313 -48.05 20.18 -24.10
CA GLY A 313 -48.13 18.84 -24.68
C GLY A 313 -47.76 17.72 -23.72
N GLN A 314 -48.63 17.44 -22.74
CA GLN A 314 -48.63 16.17 -22.00
C GLN A 314 -49.02 15.01 -22.93
N ALA A 315 -48.37 13.86 -22.80
CA ALA A 315 -49.00 12.57 -23.09
C ALA A 315 -48.43 11.48 -22.17
N VAL A 316 -49.36 10.80 -21.51
CA VAL A 316 -49.18 9.66 -20.61
C VAL A 316 -49.76 8.43 -21.31
N ASN A 317 -49.27 7.26 -20.91
CA ASN A 317 -49.96 5.97 -20.78
C ASN A 317 -49.66 4.80 -21.77
N PRO A 318 -49.80 3.55 -21.26
CA PRO A 318 -49.09 2.33 -21.65
C PRO A 318 -50.08 1.28 -22.20
N ILE A 319 -49.73 -0.03 -22.08
CA ILE A 319 -50.53 -1.30 -22.20
C ILE A 319 -49.73 -2.31 -23.07
N ALA A 320 -49.73 -3.64 -22.95
CA ALA A 320 -49.99 -4.68 -21.93
C ALA A 320 -49.85 -6.07 -22.64
N GLY A 321 -49.79 -7.17 -21.87
CA GLY A 321 -50.14 -8.55 -22.31
C GLY A 321 -49.02 -9.60 -22.08
N ALA A 322 -49.03 -10.42 -21.02
CA ALA A 322 -49.78 -11.69 -20.80
C ALA A 322 -49.26 -12.85 -21.71
N ALA A 323 -49.00 -14.11 -21.31
CA ALA A 323 -49.59 -14.96 -20.26
C ALA A 323 -48.74 -16.24 -19.96
N ARG A 324 -48.94 -16.82 -18.74
CA ARG A 324 -49.22 -18.25 -18.34
C ARG A 324 -48.57 -19.41 -19.14
N GLN A 325 -48.21 -20.60 -18.63
CA GLN A 325 -48.44 -21.42 -17.42
C GLN A 325 -47.65 -22.75 -17.62
N ARG A 326 -47.15 -23.42 -16.55
CA ARG A 326 -47.46 -24.82 -16.15
C ARG A 326 -46.36 -25.44 -15.25
N SER A 327 -46.83 -26.08 -14.19
CA SER A 327 -46.09 -26.92 -13.23
C SER A 327 -45.84 -28.33 -13.75
N VAL A 328 -44.82 -29.00 -13.20
CA VAL A 328 -44.87 -30.44 -12.88
C VAL A 328 -44.14 -30.72 -11.55
N ARG A 329 -44.76 -31.58 -10.73
CA ARG A 329 -44.35 -32.15 -9.44
C ARG A 329 -43.37 -33.33 -9.58
N GLY A 330 -42.65 -33.62 -8.50
CA GLY A 330 -42.12 -34.95 -8.14
C GLY A 330 -41.01 -34.82 -7.08
N ASN A 331 -41.26 -34.95 -5.77
CA ASN A 331 -41.24 -36.19 -4.94
C ASN A 331 -39.98 -37.06 -5.20
N ALA A 332 -39.22 -37.58 -4.23
CA ALA A 332 -39.44 -37.79 -2.80
C ALA A 332 -38.13 -38.25 -2.09
N GLN A 333 -38.20 -38.30 -0.75
CA GLN A 333 -37.49 -39.19 0.21
C GLN A 333 -35.99 -38.92 0.50
N SER A 334 -35.54 -38.65 1.74
CA SER A 334 -35.72 -39.26 3.08
C SER A 334 -34.75 -40.41 3.39
N THR A 335 -33.74 -40.12 4.23
CA THR A 335 -33.20 -40.89 5.39
C THR A 335 -32.26 -39.90 6.13
N GLY A 336 -32.31 -39.61 7.44
CA GLY A 336 -32.26 -40.48 8.62
C GLY A 336 -30.84 -41.05 8.77
N ASN A 337 -30.06 -40.93 9.86
CA ASN A 337 -30.31 -40.56 11.25
C ASN A 337 -28.95 -40.55 12.03
N THR A 338 -28.95 -39.95 13.24
CA THR A 338 -28.16 -40.30 14.46
C THR A 338 -26.63 -40.10 14.61
N ALA A 339 -26.28 -39.13 15.46
CA ALA A 339 -25.68 -39.23 16.81
C ALA A 339 -24.43 -40.09 17.12
N ALA A 340 -23.41 -39.46 17.74
CA ALA A 340 -22.66 -39.91 18.92
C ALA A 340 -21.60 -38.82 19.29
N GLN A 341 -21.73 -38.13 20.43
CA GLN A 341 -21.07 -38.40 21.72
C GLN A 341 -19.54 -38.23 21.74
N GLY A 342 -19.07 -37.27 22.54
CA GLY A 342 -17.65 -37.06 22.88
C GLY A 342 -17.10 -38.10 23.85
N PRO A 343 -15.89 -37.85 24.40
CA PRO A 343 -15.87 -37.41 25.79
C PRO A 343 -14.86 -36.30 26.11
N ALA A 344 -15.11 -35.66 27.25
CA ALA A 344 -14.33 -34.64 27.93
C ALA A 344 -13.14 -35.20 28.72
N ALA A 345 -12.09 -34.39 28.84
CA ALA A 345 -11.12 -34.30 29.97
C ALA A 345 -10.12 -33.19 29.60
N GLN A 346 -9.55 -32.34 30.46
CA GLN A 346 -9.66 -32.11 31.89
C GLN A 346 -9.06 -30.71 32.11
N GLN A 347 -9.63 -29.98 33.06
CA GLN A 347 -9.13 -28.69 33.54
C GLN A 347 -7.79 -28.89 34.24
N ASN A 348 -6.82 -28.01 33.99
CA ASN A 348 -5.81 -27.67 34.98
C ASN A 348 -5.50 -26.17 34.91
N ALA A 349 -6.01 -25.46 35.90
CA ALA A 349 -5.69 -24.08 36.19
C ALA A 349 -4.31 -24.00 36.84
N VAL A 350 -3.42 -23.17 36.31
CA VAL A 350 -2.22 -22.70 37.02
C VAL A 350 -2.23 -21.18 36.96
N ARG A 351 -2.49 -20.56 38.12
CA ARG A 351 -2.35 -19.12 38.33
C ARG A 351 -0.85 -18.73 38.41
N PRO A 352 -0.50 -17.49 38.05
CA PRO A 352 0.87 -17.06 37.82
C PRO A 352 1.69 -16.87 39.12
N ARG A 353 2.98 -17.22 39.07
CA ARG A 353 3.97 -16.87 40.08
C ARG A 353 4.37 -15.40 39.94
N GLN A 354 4.11 -14.63 41.00
CA GLN A 354 4.67 -13.30 41.22
C GLN A 354 6.19 -13.39 41.40
N LEU A 355 6.92 -12.56 40.66
CA LEU A 355 8.34 -12.27 40.92
C LEU A 355 8.44 -11.04 41.86
N PRO A 356 9.39 -11.03 42.80
CA PRO A 356 9.46 -10.01 43.85
C PRO A 356 9.99 -8.67 43.33
N GLN A 357 9.32 -7.59 43.74
CA GLN A 357 9.77 -6.22 43.57
C GLN A 357 11.04 -5.97 44.39
N GLN A 358 12.13 -5.56 43.73
CA GLN A 358 13.28 -4.97 44.40
C GLN A 358 13.04 -3.47 44.60
N ASN A 359 12.85 -3.10 45.86
CA ASN A 359 13.02 -1.75 46.37
C ASN A 359 14.44 -1.27 46.10
N ASN A 360 14.62 -0.17 45.37
CA ASN A 360 15.83 0.64 45.43
C ASN A 360 15.43 2.12 45.47
N ASN A 361 15.42 2.65 46.69
CA ASN A 361 15.52 4.07 46.98
C ASN A 361 16.56 4.23 48.09
N PRO A 362 17.59 5.04 47.88
CA PRO A 362 18.10 5.81 48.99
C PRO A 362 18.25 7.29 48.65
N GLY A 363 17.65 8.11 49.52
CA GLY A 363 18.41 9.18 50.17
C GLY A 363 18.43 10.53 49.47
N ARG A 364 17.47 11.37 49.85
CA ARG A 364 17.67 12.82 49.93
C ARG A 364 18.80 13.13 50.92
N GLY A 365 19.79 13.90 50.49
CA GLY A 365 20.68 14.68 51.36
C GLY A 365 20.49 16.18 51.10
N ARG A 366 20.11 16.93 52.14
CA ARG A 366 20.18 18.40 52.22
C ARG A 366 21.30 18.78 53.20
N GLY A 367 21.96 19.89 52.93
CA GLY A 367 22.90 20.61 53.82
C GLY A 367 24.33 20.54 53.27
N GLN A 368 25.04 21.64 52.97
CA GLN A 368 24.89 23.07 53.25
C GLN A 368 25.31 23.88 52.02
#